data_AF-A0A9N7MQU5-F1
#
_entry.id   AF-A0A9N7MQU5-F1
#
_cell.length_a   1.000
_cell.length_b   1.000
_cell.length_c   1.000
_cell.angle_alpha   90.00
_cell.angle_beta   90.00
_cell.angle_gamma   90.00
#
_symmetry.space_group_name_H-M   'P 1'
#
loop_
_entity.id
_entity.type
_entity.pdbx_description
1 polymer ?
#
loop_
_entity_poly.entity_id
_entity_poly.type
_entity_poly.pdbx_seq_one_letter_code
_entity_poly.pdbx_strand_id
1 'polypeptide(L)'
;MGKIRKDIVNFHGEMVLLINYSTINYTGLTKILKKYDKRTGGVLRLPFIQKVLQQPFFTTELLSNLVRQCEATIDTVMPPFENIARIFHAKIDVMAVPPVGEGILRNTVAALLTMQGMRSGSSTYGQFSLPPLNLPDFDMIESLQFGSLIHIP
;
A
#
# COMPACT_ATOMS: atom_id res chain seq x y z
N MET A 1 5.28 -17.75 -20.10
CA MET A 1 5.17 -17.68 -18.62
C MET A 1 5.55 -16.34 -17.99
N GLY A 2 6.58 -15.62 -18.46
CA GLY A 2 6.96 -14.32 -17.85
C GLY A 2 5.86 -13.24 -17.86
N LYS A 3 5.06 -13.17 -18.94
CA LYS A 3 3.95 -12.21 -19.07
C LYS A 3 2.84 -12.43 -18.03
N ILE A 4 2.39 -13.67 -17.86
CA ILE A 4 1.36 -14.05 -16.88
C ILE A 4 1.81 -13.71 -15.46
N ARG A 5 3.06 -14.04 -15.11
CA ARG A 5 3.64 -13.69 -13.80
C ARG A 5 3.62 -12.18 -13.54
N LYS A 6 4.01 -11.38 -14.54
CA LYS A 6 3.96 -9.92 -14.48
C LYS A 6 2.53 -9.40 -14.29
N ASP A 7 1.58 -9.94 -15.03
CA ASP A 7 0.18 -9.50 -14.98
C ASP A 7 -0.44 -9.80 -13.61
N ILE A 8 -0.13 -10.95 -12.99
CA ILE A 8 -0.58 -11.30 -11.63
C ILE A 8 -0.04 -10.31 -10.58
N VAL A 9 1.26 -9.98 -10.62
CA VAL A 9 1.88 -9.04 -9.68
C VAL A 9 1.32 -7.62 -9.85
N ASN A 10 1.11 -7.18 -11.08
CA ASN A 10 0.50 -5.87 -11.35
C ASN A 10 -0.93 -5.80 -10.83
N PHE A 11 -1.75 -6.83 -11.11
CA PHE A 11 -3.13 -6.91 -10.63
C PHE A 11 -3.19 -6.89 -9.10
N HIS A 12 -2.32 -7.65 -8.42
CA HIS A 12 -2.16 -7.59 -6.98
C HIS A 12 -1.85 -6.17 -6.48
N GLY A 13 -0.87 -5.49 -7.10
CA GLY A 13 -0.49 -4.13 -6.73
C GLY A 13 -1.62 -3.10 -6.90
N GLU A 14 -2.39 -3.20 -7.99
CA GLU A 14 -3.57 -2.34 -8.21
C GLU A 14 -4.64 -2.53 -7.14
N MET A 15 -4.90 -3.78 -6.72
CA MET A 15 -5.85 -4.06 -5.65
C MET A 15 -5.37 -3.50 -4.30
N VAL A 16 -4.09 -3.64 -3.98
CA VAL A 16 -3.50 -3.05 -2.76
C VAL A 16 -3.62 -1.53 -2.77
N LEU A 17 -3.34 -0.88 -3.91
CA LEU A 17 -3.51 0.56 -4.07
C LEU A 17 -4.96 1.00 -3.86
N LEU A 18 -5.93 0.19 -4.31
CA LEU A 18 -7.35 0.48 -4.14
C LEU A 18 -7.81 0.34 -2.67
N ILE A 19 -7.28 -0.64 -1.92
CA ILE A 19 -7.48 -0.73 -0.46
C ILE A 19 -6.92 0.51 0.24
N ASN A 20 -5.72 0.95 -0.17
CA ASN A 20 -5.10 2.14 0.40
C ASN A 20 -5.89 3.41 0.09
N TYR A 21 -6.38 3.57 -1.15
CA TYR A 21 -7.27 4.67 -1.53
C TYR A 21 -8.47 4.77 -0.58
N SER A 22 -9.15 3.65 -0.32
CA SER A 22 -10.28 3.62 0.61
C SER A 22 -9.89 4.12 2.01
N THR A 23 -8.78 3.59 2.54
CA THR A 23 -8.28 3.89 3.89
C THR A 23 -7.91 5.37 4.05
N ILE A 24 -7.20 5.94 3.08
CA ILE A 24 -6.79 7.35 3.09
C ILE A 24 -8.01 8.26 3.02
N ASN A 25 -8.96 7.97 2.12
CA ASN A 25 -10.16 8.79 1.96
C ASN A 25 -11.05 8.75 3.22
N TYR A 26 -11.27 7.57 3.80
CA TYR A 26 -11.99 7.47 5.06
C TYR A 26 -11.31 8.25 6.19
N THR A 27 -9.98 8.16 6.29
CA THR A 27 -9.22 8.93 7.29
C THR A 27 -9.34 10.44 7.04
N GLY A 28 -9.29 10.89 5.79
CA GLY A 28 -9.51 12.28 5.41
C GLY A 28 -10.89 12.78 5.84
N LEU A 29 -11.94 12.01 5.54
CA LEU A 29 -13.32 12.31 5.91
C LEU A 29 -13.50 12.39 7.44
N THR A 30 -12.98 11.42 8.19
CA THR A 30 -13.08 11.44 9.66
C THR A 30 -12.36 12.66 10.27
N LYS A 31 -11.20 13.03 9.71
CA LYS A 31 -10.41 14.18 10.16
C LYS A 31 -11.07 15.52 9.83
N ILE A 32 -11.64 15.70 8.64
CA ILE A 32 -12.31 16.96 8.27
C ILE A 32 -13.61 17.15 9.05
N LEU A 33 -14.37 16.08 9.28
CA LEU A 33 -15.58 16.11 10.12
C LEU A 33 -15.23 16.47 11.57
N LYS A 34 -14.18 15.84 12.14
CA LYS A 34 -13.68 16.20 13.48
C LYS A 34 -13.27 17.67 13.56
N LYS A 35 -12.65 18.21 12.49
CA LYS A 35 -12.24 19.62 12.43
C LYS A 35 -13.45 20.55 12.39
N TYR A 36 -14.48 20.21 11.61
CA TYR A 36 -15.72 20.98 11.52
C TYR A 36 -16.42 21.08 12.89
N ASP A 37 -16.67 19.94 13.54
CA ASP A 37 -17.34 19.89 14.85
C ASP A 37 -16.55 20.71 15.89
N LYS A 38 -15.22 20.56 15.92
CA LYS A 38 -14.36 21.33 16.84
C LYS A 38 -14.39 22.84 16.63
N ARG A 39 -14.49 23.30 15.38
CA ARG A 39 -14.45 24.75 15.07
C ARG A 39 -15.81 25.42 15.22
N THR A 40 -16.88 24.68 15.01
CA THR A 40 -18.25 25.24 14.95
C THR A 40 -19.09 24.93 16.18
N GLY A 41 -18.69 23.94 16.99
CA GLY A 41 -19.55 23.38 18.03
C GLY A 41 -20.68 22.49 17.49
N GLY A 42 -20.70 22.21 16.19
CA GLY A 42 -21.68 21.32 15.56
C GLY A 42 -21.45 19.85 15.89
N VAL A 43 -22.43 19.01 15.51
CA VAL A 43 -22.40 17.55 15.73
C VAL A 43 -22.69 16.82 14.41
N LEU A 44 -21.86 17.08 13.40
CA LEU A 44 -22.05 16.56 12.04
C LEU A 44 -21.32 15.23 11.82
N ARG A 45 -20.26 14.96 12.59
CA ARG A 45 -19.42 13.76 12.39
C ARG A 45 -20.21 12.45 12.46
N LEU A 46 -21.00 12.24 13.50
CA LEU A 46 -21.69 10.97 13.73
C LEU A 46 -22.64 10.59 12.57
N PRO A 47 -23.61 11.44 12.18
CA PRO A 47 -24.53 11.09 11.10
C PRO A 47 -23.83 10.93 9.74
N PHE A 48 -22.71 11.63 9.51
CA PHE A 48 -21.96 11.51 8.26
C PHE A 48 -21.12 10.23 8.20
N ILE A 49 -20.48 9.85 9.30
CA ILE A 49 -19.71 8.59 9.36
C ILE A 49 -20.62 7.39 9.12
N GLN A 50 -21.82 7.35 9.71
CA GLN A 50 -22.77 6.26 9.47
C GLN A 50 -23.10 6.10 7.97
N LYS A 51 -23.27 7.21 7.24
CA LYS A 51 -23.49 7.18 5.78
C LYS A 51 -22.27 6.70 5.01
N VAL A 52 -21.07 7.13 5.42
CA VAL A 52 -19.80 6.76 4.79
C VAL A 52 -19.51 5.26 4.93
N LEU A 53 -19.81 4.65 6.07
CA LEU A 53 -19.59 3.22 6.31
C LEU A 53 -20.43 2.32 5.37
N GLN A 54 -21.51 2.85 4.79
CA GLN A 54 -22.37 2.15 3.83
C GLN A 54 -21.98 2.42 2.37
N GLN A 55 -20.97 3.26 2.12
CA GLN A 55 -20.56 3.58 0.75
C GLN A 55 -19.67 2.49 0.17
N PRO A 56 -19.83 2.15 -1.13
CA PRO A 56 -19.04 1.09 -1.77
C PRO A 56 -17.51 1.32 -1.73
N PHE A 57 -17.06 2.58 -1.69
CA PHE A 57 -15.63 2.86 -1.62
C PHE A 57 -15.00 2.41 -0.28
N PHE A 58 -15.80 2.25 0.78
CA PHE A 58 -15.35 1.81 2.10
C PHE A 58 -15.42 0.28 2.28
N THR A 59 -16.26 -0.41 1.51
CA THR A 59 -16.45 -1.86 1.60
C THR A 59 -15.34 -2.61 0.88
N THR A 60 -14.18 -2.78 1.52
CA THR A 60 -12.99 -3.41 0.92
C THR A 60 -12.82 -4.89 1.23
N GLU A 61 -13.76 -5.54 1.90
CA GLU A 61 -13.65 -6.95 2.33
C GLU A 61 -13.39 -7.91 1.16
N LEU A 62 -14.17 -7.79 0.09
CA LEU A 62 -14.00 -8.60 -1.11
C LEU A 62 -12.62 -8.37 -1.74
N LEU A 63 -12.16 -7.13 -1.77
CA LEU A 63 -10.87 -6.76 -2.32
C LEU A 63 -9.71 -7.34 -1.49
N SER A 64 -9.81 -7.29 -0.16
CA SER A 64 -8.85 -7.91 0.75
C SER A 64 -8.77 -9.43 0.57
N ASN A 65 -9.92 -10.09 0.34
CA ASN A 65 -9.95 -11.53 0.06
C ASN A 65 -9.33 -11.86 -1.30
N LEU A 66 -9.50 -11.00 -2.31
CA LEU A 66 -8.85 -11.17 -3.61
C LEU A 66 -7.33 -10.96 -3.52
N VAL A 67 -6.88 -9.95 -2.77
CA VAL A 67 -5.44 -9.72 -2.50
C VAL A 67 -4.80 -10.98 -1.89
N ARG A 68 -5.40 -11.55 -0.83
CA ARG A 68 -4.90 -12.80 -0.21
C ARG A 68 -4.84 -13.99 -1.17
N GLN A 69 -5.83 -14.13 -2.05
CA GLN A 69 -5.82 -15.19 -3.06
C GLN A 69 -4.71 -14.98 -4.10
N CYS A 70 -4.47 -13.72 -4.50
CA CYS A 70 -3.36 -13.37 -5.37
C CYS A 70 -2.01 -13.65 -4.70
N GLU A 71 -1.82 -13.29 -3.43
CA GLU A 71 -0.60 -13.60 -2.65
C GLU A 71 -0.32 -15.10 -2.66
N ALA A 72 -1.30 -15.95 -2.30
CA ALA A 72 -1.14 -17.40 -2.31
C ALA A 72 -0.83 -17.96 -3.71
N THR A 73 -1.40 -17.34 -4.75
CA THR A 73 -1.11 -17.71 -6.14
C THR A 73 0.33 -17.35 -6.49
N ILE A 74 0.77 -16.12 -6.18
CA ILE A 74 2.14 -15.64 -6.42
C ILE A 74 3.15 -16.59 -5.76
N ASP A 75 2.93 -16.96 -4.50
CA ASP A 75 3.79 -17.90 -3.76
C ASP A 75 3.89 -19.28 -4.43
N THR A 76 2.81 -19.72 -5.08
CA THR A 76 2.78 -21.01 -5.79
C THR A 76 3.45 -20.94 -7.17
N VAL A 77 3.23 -19.87 -7.95
CA VAL A 77 3.76 -19.76 -9.32
C VAL A 77 5.15 -19.13 -9.43
N MET A 78 5.64 -18.47 -8.39
CA MET A 78 6.98 -17.88 -8.36
C MET A 78 7.95 -18.79 -7.58
N PRO A 79 9.15 -19.07 -8.12
CA PRO A 79 10.14 -19.84 -7.38
C PRO A 79 10.61 -19.03 -6.15
N PRO A 80 10.93 -19.70 -5.02
CA PRO A 80 11.57 -19.07 -3.88
C PRO A 80 12.80 -18.26 -4.30
N PHE A 81 13.04 -17.11 -3.68
CA PHE A 81 14.13 -16.19 -4.01
C PHE A 81 15.50 -16.90 -4.08
N GLU A 82 15.69 -17.97 -3.30
CA GLU A 82 16.87 -18.86 -3.31
C GLU A 82 17.13 -19.55 -4.66
N ASN A 83 16.07 -19.90 -5.41
CA ASN A 83 16.19 -20.46 -6.76
C ASN A 83 16.47 -19.36 -7.80
N ILE A 84 16.00 -18.14 -7.57
CA ILE A 84 16.28 -16.99 -8.44
C ILE A 84 17.76 -16.64 -8.36
N ALA A 85 18.36 -16.56 -7.16
CA ALA A 85 19.80 -16.33 -7.00
C ALA A 85 20.64 -17.40 -7.71
N ARG A 86 20.29 -18.69 -7.60
CA ARG A 86 20.95 -19.79 -8.32
C ARG A 86 20.79 -19.69 -9.85
N ILE A 87 19.61 -19.30 -10.35
CA ILE A 87 19.37 -19.11 -11.78
C ILE A 87 20.08 -17.86 -12.30
N PHE A 88 20.12 -16.77 -11.52
CA PHE A 88 20.80 -15.52 -11.87
C PHE A 88 22.32 -15.70 -11.90
N HIS A 89 22.92 -16.39 -10.91
CA HIS A 89 24.34 -16.74 -10.97
C HIS A 89 24.71 -17.58 -12.19
N ALA A 90 23.77 -18.38 -12.73
CA ALA A 90 23.95 -19.15 -13.96
C ALA A 90 23.63 -18.38 -15.27
N LYS A 91 23.04 -17.17 -15.21
CA LYS A 91 22.55 -16.39 -16.37
C LYS A 91 23.12 -14.97 -16.47
N ILE A 92 24.16 -14.63 -15.71
CA ILE A 92 24.78 -13.29 -15.72
C ILE A 92 25.34 -12.87 -17.10
N ASP A 93 25.47 -13.77 -18.08
CA ASP A 93 25.91 -13.40 -19.43
C ASP A 93 24.81 -12.94 -20.40
N VAL A 94 23.51 -13.01 -20.08
CA VAL A 94 22.47 -12.63 -21.05
C VAL A 94 21.33 -11.82 -20.42
N MET A 95 21.35 -10.53 -20.77
CA MET A 95 20.23 -9.59 -20.86
C MET A 95 19.85 -8.84 -19.57
N ALA A 96 20.08 -7.54 -19.63
CA ALA A 96 19.48 -6.52 -18.79
C ALA A 96 17.98 -6.80 -18.58
N VAL A 97 17.60 -7.03 -17.33
CA VAL A 97 16.20 -7.04 -16.91
C VAL A 97 15.69 -5.60 -17.04
N PRO A 98 14.70 -5.32 -17.91
CA PRO A 98 14.19 -3.95 -18.05
C PRO A 98 13.46 -3.54 -16.76
N PRO A 99 13.48 -2.24 -16.40
CA PRO A 99 12.90 -1.74 -15.17
C PRO A 99 11.37 -1.79 -15.30
N VAL A 100 10.76 -2.88 -14.85
CA VAL A 100 9.33 -3.15 -15.04
C VAL A 100 8.69 -3.35 -13.68
N GLY A 101 7.74 -2.47 -13.35
CA GLY A 101 7.08 -2.43 -12.05
C GLY A 101 7.34 -1.14 -11.28
N GLU A 102 8.24 -0.28 -11.76
CA GLU A 102 8.63 0.96 -11.09
C GLU A 102 7.43 1.85 -10.73
N GLY A 103 6.44 2.01 -11.62
CA GLY A 103 5.25 2.81 -11.33
C GLY A 103 4.37 2.26 -10.21
N ILE A 104 3.99 0.98 -10.28
CA ILE A 104 3.10 0.34 -9.29
C ILE A 104 3.84 0.11 -7.98
N LEU A 105 5.08 -0.39 -8.02
CA LEU A 105 5.93 -0.53 -6.86
C LEU A 105 6.13 0.82 -6.17
N ARG A 106 6.50 1.87 -6.92
CA ARG A 106 6.63 3.24 -6.38
C ARG A 106 5.34 3.76 -5.79
N ASN A 107 4.20 3.51 -6.43
CA ASN A 107 2.90 3.92 -5.89
C ASN A 107 2.55 3.15 -4.60
N THR A 108 2.85 1.85 -4.54
CA THR A 108 2.63 1.00 -3.35
C THR A 108 3.55 1.42 -2.21
N VAL A 109 4.83 1.68 -2.49
CA VAL A 109 5.79 2.22 -1.53
C VAL A 109 5.33 3.60 -1.04
N ALA A 110 4.95 4.51 -1.94
CA ALA A 110 4.44 5.83 -1.57
C ALA A 110 3.16 5.75 -0.71
N ALA A 111 2.26 4.82 -1.02
CA ALA A 111 1.07 4.52 -0.24
C ALA A 111 1.42 4.05 1.19
N LEU A 112 2.35 3.10 1.31
CA LEU A 112 2.82 2.58 2.60
C LEU A 112 3.46 3.68 3.46
N LEU A 113 4.37 4.47 2.87
CA LEU A 113 5.02 5.60 3.55
C LEU A 113 4.00 6.66 3.99
N THR A 114 3.01 6.95 3.13
CA THR A 114 1.93 7.89 3.47
C THR A 114 1.12 7.39 4.67
N MET A 115 0.74 6.11 4.68
CA MET A 115 0.03 5.51 5.82
C MET A 115 0.87 5.49 7.10
N GLN A 116 2.18 5.25 7.00
CA GLN A 116 3.08 5.31 8.14
C GLN A 116 3.17 6.73 8.70
N GLY A 117 3.38 7.74 7.85
CA GLY A 117 3.39 9.15 8.25
C GLY A 117 2.06 9.59 8.91
N MET A 118 0.93 9.09 8.41
CA MET A 118 -0.38 9.31 9.01
C MET A 118 -0.54 8.69 10.41
N ARG A 119 0.20 7.61 10.70
CA ARG A 119 0.18 6.86 11.96
C ARG A 119 1.24 7.34 12.96
N SER A 120 2.38 7.86 12.50
CA SER A 120 3.45 8.41 13.34
C SER A 120 3.12 9.79 13.91
N GLY A 121 2.33 10.60 13.19
CA GLY A 121 2.00 11.97 13.57
C GLY A 121 0.55 12.13 14.06
N SER A 122 0.32 12.09 15.37
CA SER A 122 -0.90 12.62 15.99
C SER A 122 -0.57 13.47 17.20
N SER A 123 -0.95 14.75 17.17
CA SER A 123 -0.78 15.69 18.29
C SER A 123 -1.65 15.37 19.52
N THR A 124 -2.54 14.38 19.41
CA THR A 124 -3.28 13.78 20.52
C THR A 124 -3.40 12.28 20.29
N TYR A 125 -2.77 11.48 21.14
CA TYR A 125 -2.94 10.02 21.14
C TYR A 125 -4.24 9.67 21.89
N GLY A 126 -5.07 8.80 21.34
CA GLY A 126 -6.33 8.39 21.98
C GLY A 126 -7.03 7.26 21.24
N GLN A 127 -8.22 6.84 21.71
CA GLN A 127 -8.96 5.68 21.18
C GLN A 127 -9.31 5.73 19.67
N PHE A 128 -9.22 6.91 19.04
CA PHE A 128 -9.49 7.10 17.61
C PHE A 128 -8.21 7.21 16.77
N SER A 129 -7.04 7.05 17.38
CA SER A 129 -5.77 6.99 16.66
C SER A 129 -5.65 5.66 15.93
N LEU A 130 -5.10 5.70 14.72
CA LEU A 130 -4.78 4.48 13.99
C LEU A 130 -3.61 3.76 14.67
N PRO A 131 -3.65 2.43 14.83
CA PRO A 131 -2.53 1.67 15.39
C PRO A 131 -1.29 1.80 14.48
N PRO A 132 -0.07 1.53 14.96
CA PRO A 132 1.10 1.45 14.09
C PRO A 132 0.96 0.33 13.05
N LEU A 133 1.63 0.46 11.90
CA LEU A 133 1.75 -0.61 10.91
C LEU A 133 2.91 -1.51 11.33
N ASN A 134 2.63 -2.78 11.67
CA ASN A 134 3.66 -3.80 11.87
C ASN A 134 3.86 -4.53 10.53
N LEU A 135 4.89 -4.16 9.77
CA LEU A 135 5.30 -4.83 8.54
C LEU A 135 6.70 -5.45 8.75
N PRO A 136 6.88 -6.76 8.50
CA PRO A 136 8.14 -7.45 8.81
C PRO A 136 9.33 -7.07 7.90
N ASP A 137 9.11 -6.44 6.74
CA ASP A 137 10.17 -6.15 5.74
C ASP A 137 10.33 -4.66 5.45
N PHE A 138 10.28 -3.81 6.47
CA PHE A 138 10.32 -2.35 6.29
C PHE A 138 11.71 -1.82 5.88
N ASP A 139 12.79 -2.43 6.39
CA ASP A 139 14.18 -2.05 6.07
C ASP A 139 14.52 -2.25 4.59
N MET A 140 13.81 -3.17 3.91
CA MET A 140 13.95 -3.41 2.47
C MET A 140 13.22 -2.38 1.60
N ILE A 141 12.20 -1.70 2.15
CA ILE A 141 11.40 -0.70 1.43
C ILE A 141 12.07 0.68 1.45
N GLU A 142 12.71 1.06 2.56
CA GLU A 142 13.50 2.30 2.62
C GLU A 142 14.74 2.25 1.71
N SER A 143 15.40 1.10 1.62
CA SER A 143 16.58 0.92 0.76
C SER A 143 16.28 1.04 -0.75
N LEU A 144 15.04 0.79 -1.17
CA LEU A 144 14.59 1.04 -2.55
C LEU A 144 14.47 2.54 -2.90
N GLN A 145 14.41 3.45 -1.92
CA GLN A 145 14.41 4.90 -2.19
C GLN A 145 15.82 5.48 -2.37
N PHE A 146 16.85 4.85 -1.80
CA PHE A 146 18.22 5.36 -1.86
C PHE A 146 18.96 5.08 -3.18
N GLY A 147 18.38 4.27 -4.08
CA GLY A 147 18.92 4.04 -5.42
C GLY A 147 18.67 5.19 -6.41
N SER A 148 17.79 6.14 -6.09
CA SER A 148 17.50 7.31 -6.93
C SER A 148 17.84 8.61 -6.20
N LEU A 149 19.09 8.76 -5.77
CA LEU A 149 19.65 10.08 -5.45
C LEU A 149 19.80 10.83 -6.79
N ILE A 150 18.74 11.56 -7.17
CA ILE A 150 18.83 12.63 -8.15
C ILE A 150 19.79 13.66 -7.54
N HIS A 151 21.01 13.67 -8.04
CA HIS A 151 21.96 14.76 -7.81
C HIS A 151 21.37 16.00 -8.51
N ILE A 152 20.82 16.92 -7.73
CA ILE A 152 20.44 18.24 -8.24
C ILE A 152 21.66 19.16 -8.00
N PRO A 153 22.08 19.94 -9.00
CA PRO A 153 23.26 20.82 -8.93
C PRO A 153 23.11 21.97 -7.92
#